data_AF-A0A0F3MI69-F1
#
_entry.id   AF-A0A0F3MI69-F1
#
_cell.length_a   1.000
_cell.length_b   1.000
_cell.length_c   1.000
_cell.angle_alpha   90.00
_cell.angle_beta   90.00
_cell.angle_gamma   90.00
#
_symmetry.space_group_name_H-M   'P 1'
#
loop_
_entity.id
_entity.type
_entity.pdbx_description
1 polymer ?
#
loop_
_entity_poly.entity_id
_entity_poly.type
_entity_poly.pdbx_seq_one_letter_code
_entity_poly.pdbx_strand_id
1 'polypeptide(L)'
;MIDTLISNKKLLNNNVKVLGRDLNVTNNYGNILIITFDELCYQERSYNDYIAMCQQFDIIIVKDVNTIESTNNDVIIRFINFIDNAYSMKVLLYMSVNVSLDQLYVGHNYQQPFQRTLSRLYEINSSEYLLHSKYHE
;
A
#
# COMPACT_ATOMS: atom_id res chain seq x y z
N MET A 1 9.97 -15.05 -4.53
CA MET A 1 10.28 -13.71 -3.96
C MET A 1 9.38 -13.41 -2.77
N ILE A 2 8.06 -13.24 -2.93
CA ILE A 2 7.14 -13.13 -1.77
C ILE A 2 7.18 -14.41 -0.91
N ASP A 3 7.11 -15.60 -1.52
CA ASP A 3 7.23 -16.88 -0.81
C ASP A 3 8.55 -17.00 -0.03
N THR A 4 9.62 -16.41 -0.56
CA THR A 4 10.94 -16.35 0.09
C THR A 4 10.91 -15.45 1.32
N LEU A 5 10.28 -14.26 1.22
CA LEU A 5 10.12 -13.30 2.32
C LEU A 5 9.27 -13.84 3.48
N ILE A 6 8.31 -14.71 3.19
CA ILE A 6 7.39 -15.28 4.20
C ILE A 6 7.84 -16.67 4.70
N SER A 7 8.74 -17.37 3.98
CA SER A 7 9.08 -18.78 4.22
C SER A 7 9.57 -19.13 5.64
N ASN A 8 10.21 -18.19 6.34
CA ASN A 8 10.70 -18.36 7.71
C ASN A 8 9.92 -17.56 8.76
N LYS A 9 8.85 -16.85 8.38
CA LYS A 9 8.06 -16.04 9.31
C LYS A 9 6.81 -16.78 9.73
N LYS A 10 6.57 -16.82 11.04
CA LYS A 10 5.33 -17.38 11.58
C LYS A 10 4.17 -16.46 11.22
N LEU A 11 3.10 -17.02 10.66
CA LEU A 11 1.85 -16.30 10.47
C LEU A 11 1.38 -15.80 11.84
N LEU A 12 1.26 -14.49 11.98
CA LEU A 12 0.68 -13.86 13.17
C LEU A 12 -0.82 -13.67 12.91
N ASN A 13 -1.62 -13.79 13.97
CA ASN A 13 -3.09 -13.77 13.91
C ASN A 13 -3.65 -12.67 12.99
N ASN A 14 -4.78 -12.95 12.35
CA ASN A 14 -5.49 -12.06 11.44
C ASN A 14 -6.04 -10.76 12.08
N ASN A 15 -5.88 -10.59 13.39
CA ASN A 15 -6.35 -9.40 14.12
C ASN A 15 -5.23 -8.35 14.18
N VAL A 16 -5.02 -7.67 13.06
CA VAL A 16 -4.17 -6.47 13.02
C VAL A 16 -5.00 -5.28 13.47
N LYS A 17 -4.50 -4.52 14.45
CA LYS A 17 -5.10 -3.25 14.83
C LYS A 17 -4.23 -2.08 14.40
N VAL A 18 -4.84 -1.10 13.77
CA VAL A 18 -4.21 0.18 13.42
C VAL A 18 -5.01 1.27 14.11
N LEU A 19 -4.36 2.02 15.00
CA LEU A 19 -4.99 3.05 15.84
C LEU A 19 -6.27 2.56 16.55
N GLY A 20 -6.27 1.31 17.01
CA GLY A 20 -7.40 0.70 17.71
C GLY A 20 -8.53 0.20 16.81
N ARG A 21 -8.47 0.43 15.50
CA ARG A 21 -9.40 -0.14 14.51
C ARG A 21 -8.90 -1.49 14.01
N ASP A 22 -9.80 -2.45 13.88
CA ASP A 22 -9.49 -3.74 13.28
C ASP A 22 -9.24 -3.57 11.77
N LEU A 23 -8.20 -4.25 11.29
CA LEU A 23 -7.76 -4.25 9.91
C LEU A 23 -7.94 -5.67 9.38
N ASN A 24 -8.90 -5.86 8.48
CA ASN A 24 -9.10 -7.14 7.83
C ASN A 24 -7.91 -7.40 6.90
N VAL A 25 -6.94 -8.17 7.39
CA VAL A 25 -5.77 -8.59 6.63
C VAL A 25 -6.00 -9.95 6.02
N THR A 26 -5.41 -10.18 4.85
CA THR A 26 -5.29 -11.54 4.34
C THR A 26 -4.32 -12.34 5.20
N ASN A 27 -3.16 -11.74 5.52
CA ASN A 27 -2.13 -12.32 6.38
C ASN A 27 -1.26 -11.22 7.00
N ASN A 28 -0.66 -11.50 8.15
CA ASN A 28 0.41 -10.68 8.74
C ASN A 28 1.57 -11.58 9.19
N TYR A 29 2.79 -11.17 8.87
CA TYR A 29 4.02 -11.87 9.25
C TYR A 29 5.00 -10.92 9.92
N GLY A 30 4.72 -10.54 11.17
CA GLY A 30 5.54 -9.60 11.94
C GLY A 30 5.43 -8.18 11.40
N ASN A 31 6.44 -7.77 10.63
CA ASN A 31 6.54 -6.46 9.97
C ASN A 31 6.08 -6.49 8.50
N ILE A 32 5.43 -7.57 8.05
CA ILE A 32 4.89 -7.72 6.69
C ILE A 32 3.36 -7.74 6.74
N LEU A 33 2.74 -6.77 6.08
CA LEU A 33 1.29 -6.68 5.91
C LEU A 33 0.88 -7.21 4.53
N ILE A 34 -0.13 -8.07 4.48
CA ILE A 34 -0.82 -8.46 3.23
C ILE A 34 -2.28 -8.04 3.31
N ILE A 35 -2.69 -7.16 2.41
CA ILE A 35 -4.02 -6.54 2.38
C ILE A 35 -4.55 -6.48 0.94
N THR A 36 -5.87 -6.49 0.75
CA THR A 36 -6.49 -6.22 -0.55
C THR A 36 -6.64 -4.72 -0.79
N PHE A 37 -6.74 -4.31 -2.05
CA PHE A 37 -7.00 -2.93 -2.41
C PHE A 37 -8.31 -2.39 -1.83
N ASP A 38 -9.34 -3.23 -1.79
CA ASP A 38 -10.64 -2.87 -1.21
C ASP A 38 -10.55 -2.59 0.29
N GLU A 39 -9.86 -3.45 1.04
CA GLU A 39 -9.66 -3.26 2.49
C GLU A 39 -8.79 -2.04 2.81
N LEU A 40 -7.89 -1.69 1.89
CA LEU A 40 -7.02 -0.52 2.00
C LEU A 40 -7.77 0.78 1.71
N CYS A 41 -8.52 0.87 0.61
CA CYS A 41 -9.01 2.14 0.07
C CYS A 41 -10.54 2.31 0.09
N TYR A 42 -11.33 1.23 0.10
CA TYR A 42 -12.80 1.32 0.12
C TYR A 42 -13.38 1.32 1.55
N GLN A 43 -12.58 0.96 2.55
CA GLN A 43 -12.97 1.06 3.96
C GLN A 43 -12.86 2.50 4.50
N GLU A 44 -13.53 2.76 5.62
CA GLU A 44 -13.44 4.03 6.35
C GLU A 44 -12.07 4.19 7.02
N ARG A 45 -11.07 4.62 6.23
CA ARG A 45 -9.72 4.94 6.70
C ARG A 45 -9.48 6.43 6.70
N SER A 46 -8.92 6.89 7.79
CA SER A 46 -8.38 8.24 7.96
C SER A 46 -6.93 8.30 7.47
N TYR A 47 -6.43 9.52 7.27
CA TYR A 47 -5.01 9.75 6.98
C TYR A 47 -4.07 9.13 8.04
N ASN A 48 -4.45 9.21 9.32
CA ASN A 48 -3.65 8.69 10.43
C ASN A 48 -3.53 7.17 10.40
N ASP A 49 -4.53 6.47 9.85
CA ASP A 49 -4.45 5.01 9.70
C ASP A 49 -3.31 4.63 8.75
N TYR A 50 -3.08 5.39 7.67
CA TYR A 50 -1.96 5.13 6.75
C TYR A 50 -0.60 5.42 7.38
N ILE A 51 -0.49 6.48 8.19
CA ILE A 51 0.71 6.76 8.99
C ILE A 51 1.02 5.55 9.89
N ALA A 52 0.03 5.11 10.67
CA ALA A 52 0.21 4.03 11.62
C ALA A 52 0.52 2.69 10.93
N MET A 53 -0.13 2.38 9.80
CA MET A 53 0.23 1.23 8.97
C MET A 53 1.69 1.30 8.53
N CYS A 54 2.12 2.42 7.96
CA CYS A 54 3.48 2.58 7.45
C CYS A 54 4.52 2.61 8.57
N GLN A 55 4.16 2.97 9.80
CA GLN A 55 5.04 2.87 10.99
C GLN A 55 5.19 1.43 11.49
N GLN A 56 4.10 0.67 11.43
CA GLN A 56 4.04 -0.70 11.97
C GLN A 56 4.65 -1.74 11.04
N PHE A 57 4.59 -1.51 9.72
CA PHE A 57 5.01 -2.48 8.71
C PHE A 57 6.15 -1.93 7.85
N ASP A 58 7.17 -2.76 7.65
CA ASP A 58 8.32 -2.46 6.80
C ASP A 58 8.07 -2.91 5.36
N ILE A 59 7.23 -3.94 5.19
CA ILE A 59 6.77 -4.43 3.88
C ILE A 59 5.25 -4.42 3.86
N ILE A 60 4.66 -3.85 2.81
CA ILE A 60 3.23 -3.93 2.54
C ILE A 60 3.00 -4.54 1.17
N ILE A 61 2.16 -5.56 1.11
CA ILE A 61 1.74 -6.25 -0.11
C ILE A 61 0.26 -5.94 -0.34
N VAL A 62 -0.05 -5.23 -1.41
CA VAL A 62 -1.41 -4.90 -1.81
C VAL A 62 -1.86 -5.81 -2.95
N LYS A 63 -2.93 -6.57 -2.71
CA LYS A 63 -3.51 -7.50 -3.69
C LYS A 63 -4.66 -6.86 -4.44
N ASP A 64 -4.89 -7.34 -5.66
CA ASP A 64 -6.07 -7.07 -6.47
C ASP A 64 -6.32 -5.56 -6.69
N VAL A 65 -5.25 -4.81 -7.02
CA VAL A 65 -5.36 -3.39 -7.33
C VAL A 65 -6.02 -3.20 -8.68
N ASN A 66 -7.19 -2.57 -8.66
CA ASN A 66 -8.04 -2.32 -9.82
C ASN A 66 -8.09 -0.82 -10.17
N THR A 67 -8.67 -0.50 -11.33
CA THR A 67 -8.92 0.89 -11.74
C THR A 67 -9.81 1.61 -10.72
N ILE A 68 -9.42 2.84 -10.39
CA ILE A 68 -10.19 3.77 -9.59
C ILE A 68 -11.00 4.65 -10.54
N GLU A 69 -12.32 4.44 -10.52
CA GLU A 69 -13.26 5.16 -11.36
C GLU A 69 -13.33 6.64 -10.99
N SER A 70 -13.71 7.47 -11.98
CA SER A 70 -13.82 8.93 -11.82
C SER A 70 -14.82 9.37 -10.74
N THR A 71 -15.79 8.52 -10.40
CA THR A 71 -16.79 8.75 -9.36
C THR A 71 -16.25 8.51 -7.95
N ASN A 72 -15.12 7.83 -7.79
CA ASN A 72 -14.61 7.36 -6.51
C ASN A 72 -13.55 8.30 -5.92
N ASN A 73 -13.93 9.56 -5.68
CA ASN A 73 -13.02 10.60 -5.17
C ASN A 73 -12.36 10.22 -3.83
N ASP A 74 -13.11 9.62 -2.91
CA ASP A 74 -12.56 9.24 -1.60
C ASP A 74 -11.51 8.13 -1.75
N VAL A 75 -11.72 7.20 -2.68
CA VAL A 75 -10.80 6.07 -2.94
C VAL A 75 -9.49 6.58 -3.52
N ILE A 76 -9.53 7.50 -4.50
CA ILE A 76 -8.30 8.07 -5.06
C ILE A 76 -7.54 8.90 -4.02
N ILE A 77 -8.22 9.68 -3.19
CA ILE A 77 -7.58 10.44 -2.09
C ILE A 77 -6.90 9.48 -1.10
N ARG A 78 -7.60 8.41 -0.69
CA ARG A 78 -7.09 7.37 0.19
C ARG A 78 -5.87 6.65 -0.39
N PHE A 79 -5.92 6.30 -1.67
CA PHE A 79 -4.79 5.68 -2.37
C PHE A 79 -3.57 6.61 -2.43
N ILE A 80 -3.77 7.88 -2.79
CA ILE A 80 -2.70 8.90 -2.79
C ILE A 80 -2.08 9.03 -1.39
N ASN A 81 -2.93 9.15 -0.36
CA ASN A 81 -2.46 9.27 1.03
C ASN A 81 -1.65 8.04 1.47
N PHE A 82 -2.07 6.84 1.08
CA PHE A 82 -1.32 5.62 1.35
C PHE A 82 0.06 5.63 0.68
N ILE A 83 0.11 5.88 -0.64
CA ILE A 83 1.38 5.88 -1.39
C ILE A 83 2.33 6.95 -0.86
N ASP A 84 1.83 8.14 -0.52
CA ASP A 84 2.66 9.22 0.00
C ASP A 84 3.29 8.85 1.35
N ASN A 85 2.54 8.19 2.24
CA ASN A 85 3.07 7.71 3.52
C ASN A 85 4.06 6.54 3.34
N ALA A 86 3.73 5.56 2.50
CA ALA A 86 4.60 4.44 2.21
C ALA A 86 5.94 4.91 1.62
N TYR A 87 5.86 5.83 0.66
CA TYR A 87 7.02 6.45 0.02
C TYR A 87 7.89 7.22 1.02
N SER A 88 7.27 8.11 1.80
CA SER A 88 7.97 8.97 2.78
C SER A 88 8.67 8.14 3.85
N MET A 89 8.01 7.08 4.32
CA MET A 89 8.57 6.19 5.34
C MET A 89 9.42 5.06 4.79
N LYS A 90 9.70 5.02 3.47
CA LYS A 90 10.55 3.98 2.86
C LYS A 90 10.03 2.55 3.10
N VAL A 91 8.71 2.39 3.12
CA VAL A 91 8.06 1.08 3.18
C VAL A 91 8.27 0.37 1.85
N LEU A 92 8.71 -0.88 1.91
CA LEU A 92 8.83 -1.72 0.72
C LEU A 92 7.42 -2.15 0.28
N LEU A 93 7.03 -1.75 -0.93
CA LEU A 93 5.68 -1.94 -1.43
C LEU A 93 5.68 -2.93 -2.61
N TYR A 94 4.85 -3.97 -2.51
CA TYR A 94 4.53 -4.85 -3.63
C TYR A 94 3.05 -4.73 -3.95
N MET A 95 2.71 -4.63 -5.23
CA MET A 95 1.32 -4.54 -5.67
C MET A 95 1.04 -5.52 -6.80
N SER A 96 -0.05 -6.26 -6.67
CA SER A 96 -0.65 -7.01 -7.77
C SER A 96 -1.64 -6.11 -8.48
N VAL A 97 -1.26 -5.58 -9.64
CA VAL A 97 -2.06 -4.61 -10.38
C VAL A 97 -2.67 -5.27 -11.62
N ASN A 98 -3.99 -5.17 -11.77
CA ASN A 98 -4.73 -5.79 -12.87
C ASN A 98 -4.76 -4.94 -14.15
N VAL A 99 -4.26 -3.71 -14.08
CA VAL A 99 -4.19 -2.72 -15.16
C VAL A 99 -2.81 -2.06 -15.19
N SER A 100 -2.47 -1.32 -16.25
CA SER A 100 -1.24 -0.52 -16.21
C SER A 100 -1.36 0.60 -15.17
N LEU A 101 -0.23 1.07 -14.63
CA LEU A 101 -0.24 2.14 -13.63
C LEU A 101 -0.92 3.41 -14.15
N ASP A 102 -0.73 3.75 -15.43
CA ASP A 102 -1.37 4.92 -16.04
C ASP A 102 -2.90 4.78 -16.15
N GLN A 103 -3.43 3.55 -16.07
CA GLN A 103 -4.86 3.24 -16.09
C GLN A 103 -5.48 3.02 -14.70
N LEU A 104 -4.69 3.19 -13.63
CA LEU A 104 -5.19 3.04 -12.26
C LEU A 104 -6.17 4.13 -11.84
N TYR A 105 -6.18 5.29 -12.49
CA TYR A 105 -7.16 6.35 -12.21
C TYR A 105 -7.63 7.00 -13.51
N VAL A 106 -8.95 6.96 -13.73
CA VAL A 106 -9.58 7.46 -14.96
C VAL A 106 -10.39 8.75 -14.75
N GLY A 107 -10.31 9.38 -13.57
CA GLY A 107 -10.98 10.66 -13.29
C GLY A 107 -10.14 11.89 -13.60
N HIS A 108 -10.74 13.08 -13.62
CA HIS A 108 -10.03 14.33 -13.92
C HIS A 108 -9.66 15.15 -12.68
N ASN A 109 -10.45 15.07 -11.61
CA ASN A 109 -10.35 15.95 -10.44
C ASN A 109 -9.00 15.85 -9.70
N TYR A 110 -8.40 14.65 -9.70
CA TYR A 110 -7.15 14.37 -8.98
C TYR A 110 -5.99 13.99 -9.91
N GLN A 111 -6.06 14.34 -11.20
CA GLN A 111 -5.01 13.99 -12.18
C GLN A 111 -3.63 14.51 -11.78
N GLN A 112 -3.53 15.77 -11.38
CA GLN A 112 -2.25 16.39 -10.98
C GLN A 112 -1.65 15.73 -9.72
N PRO A 113 -2.41 15.53 -8.61
CA PRO A 113 -1.97 14.69 -7.50
C PRO A 113 -1.56 13.27 -7.91
N PHE A 114 -2.38 12.62 -8.73
CA PHE A 114 -2.17 11.24 -9.13
C PHE A 114 -0.90 11.06 -9.99
N GLN A 115 -0.57 12.02 -10.85
CA GLN A 115 0.69 12.01 -11.59
C GLN A 115 1.91 11.98 -10.66
N ARG A 116 1.88 12.70 -9.53
CA ARG A 116 2.95 12.62 -8.52
C ARG A 116 2.99 11.26 -7.83
N THR A 117 1.83 10.67 -7.58
CA THR A 117 1.71 9.30 -7.07
C THR A 117 2.33 8.29 -8.04
N LEU A 118 2.11 8.43 -9.36
CA LEU A 118 2.74 7.58 -10.37
C LEU A 118 4.27 7.68 -10.34
N SER A 119 4.83 8.90 -10.27
CA SER A 119 6.28 9.08 -10.13
C SER A 119 6.85 8.32 -8.94
N ARG A 120 6.19 8.40 -7.77
CA ARG A 120 6.60 7.68 -6.56
C ARG A 120 6.52 6.16 -6.74
N LEU A 121 5.46 5.67 -7.38
CA LEU A 121 5.30 4.25 -7.67
C LEU A 121 6.40 3.71 -8.59
N TYR A 122 6.77 4.46 -9.63
CA TYR A 122 7.90 4.09 -10.48
C TYR A 122 9.23 4.10 -9.72
N GLU A 123 9.43 5.08 -8.84
CA GLU A 123 10.65 5.16 -8.01
C GLU A 123 10.75 4.00 -7.00
N ILE A 124 9.64 3.63 -6.34
CA ILE A 124 9.61 2.49 -5.40
C ILE A 124 10.03 1.17 -6.08
N ASN A 125 9.75 1.02 -7.36
CA ASN A 125 10.14 -0.15 -8.16
C ASN A 125 11.59 -0.08 -8.68
N SER A 126 12.35 0.97 -8.34
CA SER A 126 13.75 1.11 -8.75
C SER A 126 14.70 0.39 -7.81
N SER A 127 15.83 -0.09 -8.35
CA SER A 127 16.89 -0.76 -7.60
C SER A 127 17.48 0.12 -6.48
N GLU A 128 17.51 1.44 -6.68
CA GLU A 128 18.03 2.41 -5.73
C GLU A 128 17.12 2.54 -4.50
N TYR A 129 15.80 2.48 -4.70
CA TYR A 129 14.84 2.53 -3.60
C TYR A 129 14.96 1.29 -2.68
N LEU A 130 15.20 0.11 -3.27
CA LEU A 130 15.38 -1.13 -2.50
C LEU A 130 16.52 -1.04 -1.49
N LEU A 131 17.62 -0.37 -1.83
CA LEU A 131 18.80 -0.19 -0.96
C LEU A 131 18.53 0.69 0.27
N HIS A 132 17.50 1.55 0.20
CA HIS A 132 17.15 2.51 1.25
C HIS A 132 15.80 2.20 1.91
N SER A 133 15.20 1.05 1.60
CA SER A 133 13.95 0.63 2.23
C SER A 133 14.17 0.27 3.70
N LYS A 134 13.10 0.33 4.51
CA LYS A 134 13.12 -0.11 5.92
C LYS A 134 13.55 -1.57 6.11
N TYR A 135 13.41 -2.36 5.06
CA TYR A 135 13.78 -3.76 5.07
C TYR A 135 15.25 -3.91 4.68
N HIS A 136 16.10 -4.12 5.67
CA HIS A 136 17.47 -4.59 5.46
C HIS A 136 17.48 -6.11 5.61
N GLU A 137 18.04 -6.82 4.61
CA GLU A 137 18.31 -8.26 4.68
C GLU A 137 19.20 -8.63 5.87
#